data_AF-A0A4Z1D9P9-F1
#
_entry.id   AF-A0A4Z1D9P9-F1
#
_cell.length_a   1.000
_cell.length_b   1.000
_cell.length_c   1.000
_cell.angle_alpha   90.00
_cell.angle_beta   90.00
_cell.angle_gamma   90.00
#
_symmetry.space_group_name_H-M   'P 1'
#
loop_
_entity.id
_entity.type
_entity.pdbx_description
1 polymer ?
#
loop_
_entity_poly.entity_id
_entity_poly.type
_entity_poly.pdbx_seq_one_letter_code
_entity_poly.pdbx_strand_id
1 'polypeptide(L)'
;MALLEAADVRGRGPLINRVVEIHGLAGSIGEQLTLAWAAEQDAQRFQDPAIERDPQHLEDIQSAQRMAVRALCEMSTHFLLGAAHSLANLVLRAALCSLSAASVINASKRNRKAKGFEPNTDLWTAWPTFSSSLTVELWAKELPQAAEASGLEPLKHLVARLSMLQQDPRFKALDERRSMDYHRRRPQSLQHTSPHAGVWSYNEATKTSTIKMVASSADARRDETLVHQICVAALTCISEAMDDFEPLLAESLSACHLAWRPTDARWAH
;
A
#
# COMPACT_ATOMS: atom_id res chain seq x y z
N MET A 1 -24.66 -0.74 -31.61
CA MET A 1 -25.84 -0.65 -30.73
C MET A 1 -26.91 -1.70 -31.02
N ALA A 2 -27.29 -1.97 -32.28
CA ALA A 2 -28.34 -2.94 -32.62
C ALA A 2 -28.02 -4.43 -32.32
N LEU A 3 -26.74 -4.82 -32.18
CA LEU A 3 -26.34 -6.20 -31.87
C LEU A 3 -26.46 -6.56 -30.37
N LEU A 4 -26.67 -5.58 -29.49
CA LEU A 4 -26.70 -5.77 -28.04
C LEU A 4 -28.12 -5.82 -27.45
N GLU A 5 -29.12 -5.36 -28.19
CA GLU A 5 -30.55 -5.46 -27.81
C GLU A 5 -31.14 -6.83 -28.16
N ALA A 6 -30.55 -7.55 -29.11
CA ALA A 6 -31.02 -8.87 -29.55
C ALA A 6 -30.74 -10.02 -28.56
N ALA A 7 -30.08 -9.76 -27.42
CA ALA A 7 -29.52 -10.80 -26.53
C ALA A 7 -30.16 -10.91 -25.13
N ASP A 8 -31.24 -10.17 -24.82
CA ASP A 8 -31.99 -10.23 -23.54
C ASP A 8 -31.11 -10.28 -22.26
N VAL A 9 -30.04 -9.49 -22.22
CA VAL A 9 -29.14 -9.45 -21.06
C VAL A 9 -29.70 -8.52 -19.99
N ARG A 10 -30.46 -9.08 -19.04
CA ARG A 10 -30.79 -8.41 -17.76
C ARG A 10 -29.56 -8.43 -16.84
N GLY A 11 -28.91 -7.27 -16.64
CA GLY A 11 -27.91 -7.10 -15.58
C GLY A 11 -26.76 -6.15 -15.90
N ARG A 12 -27.02 -4.84 -16.01
CA ARG A 12 -25.96 -3.80 -16.11
C ARG A 12 -25.51 -3.26 -14.74
N GLY A 13 -26.21 -3.60 -13.65
CA GLY A 13 -25.93 -3.08 -12.30
C GLY A 13 -24.54 -3.41 -11.75
N PRO A 14 -24.07 -4.67 -11.82
CA PRO A 14 -22.76 -5.03 -11.27
C PRO A 14 -21.58 -4.31 -11.92
N LEU A 15 -21.62 -4.06 -13.23
CA LEU A 15 -20.56 -3.33 -13.94
C LEU A 15 -20.60 -1.83 -13.66
N ILE A 16 -21.79 -1.22 -13.56
CA ILE A 16 -21.92 0.19 -13.17
C ILE A 16 -21.40 0.39 -11.74
N ASN A 17 -21.79 -0.48 -10.82
CA ASN A 17 -21.31 -0.43 -9.44
C ASN A 17 -19.79 -0.65 -9.36
N ARG A 18 -19.21 -1.47 -10.26
CA ARG A 18 -17.76 -1.63 -10.38
C ARG A 18 -17.07 -0.34 -10.81
N VAL A 19 -17.58 0.35 -11.81
CA VAL A 19 -17.02 1.65 -12.25
C VAL A 19 -17.08 2.67 -11.12
N VAL A 20 -18.20 2.75 -10.40
CA VAL A 20 -18.35 3.64 -9.23
C VAL A 20 -17.34 3.27 -8.13
N GLU A 21 -17.18 1.98 -7.81
CA GLU A 21 -16.20 1.51 -6.84
C GLU A 21 -14.76 1.89 -7.23
N ILE A 22 -14.40 1.74 -8.52
CA ILE A 22 -13.08 2.14 -9.03
C ILE A 22 -12.85 3.65 -8.84
N HIS A 23 -13.84 4.49 -9.12
CA HIS A 23 -13.74 5.93 -8.84
C HIS A 23 -13.61 6.24 -7.35
N GLY A 24 -14.39 5.55 -6.51
CA GLY A 24 -14.31 5.68 -5.05
C GLY A 24 -12.93 5.30 -4.52
N LEU A 25 -12.33 4.24 -5.06
CA LEU A 25 -10.95 3.84 -4.74
C LEU A 25 -9.95 4.91 -5.16
N ALA A 26 -10.05 5.47 -6.38
CA ALA A 26 -9.16 6.54 -6.81
C ALA A 26 -9.25 7.79 -5.92
N GLY A 27 -10.46 8.19 -5.53
CA GLY A 27 -10.67 9.28 -4.56
C GLY A 27 -10.05 8.98 -3.19
N SER A 28 -10.28 7.78 -2.66
CA SER A 28 -9.71 7.34 -1.38
C SER A 28 -8.18 7.30 -1.39
N ILE A 29 -7.56 6.88 -2.50
CA ILE A 29 -6.10 6.87 -2.61
C ILE A 29 -5.56 8.32 -2.56
N GLY A 30 -6.18 9.25 -3.29
CA GLY A 30 -5.80 10.66 -3.28
C GLY A 30 -5.92 11.31 -1.90
N GLU A 31 -6.99 11.01 -1.16
CA GLU A 31 -7.16 11.45 0.23
C GLU A 31 -6.04 10.92 1.13
N GLN A 32 -5.75 9.62 1.07
CA GLN A 32 -4.70 9.01 1.89
C GLN A 32 -3.31 9.57 1.58
N LEU A 33 -3.00 9.83 0.30
CA LEU A 33 -1.74 10.49 -0.07
C LEU A 33 -1.65 11.92 0.44
N THR A 34 -2.76 12.66 0.41
CA THR A 34 -2.79 14.04 0.91
C THR A 34 -2.62 14.08 2.43
N LEU A 35 -3.23 13.15 3.17
CA LEU A 35 -3.03 12.98 4.61
C LEU A 35 -1.60 12.56 4.96
N ALA A 36 -1.02 11.64 4.18
CA ALA A 36 0.38 11.24 4.33
C ALA A 36 1.32 12.44 4.12
N TRP A 37 1.08 13.22 3.08
CA TRP A 37 1.87 14.41 2.78
C TRP A 37 1.71 15.49 3.85
N ALA A 38 0.50 15.77 4.33
CA ALA A 38 0.28 16.72 5.41
C ALA A 38 1.05 16.35 6.69
N ALA A 39 1.00 15.08 7.10
CA ALA A 39 1.76 14.58 8.25
C ALA A 39 3.27 14.68 8.05
N GLU A 40 3.76 14.43 6.84
CA GLU A 40 5.17 14.59 6.48
C GLU A 40 5.62 16.06 6.53
N GLN A 41 4.80 16.97 6.01
CA GLN A 41 5.06 18.42 6.06
C GLN A 41 5.12 18.93 7.50
N ASP A 42 4.24 18.45 8.38
CA ASP A 42 4.35 18.77 9.81
C ASP A 42 5.63 18.22 10.43
N ALA A 43 6.09 17.03 10.02
CA ALA A 43 7.37 16.50 10.48
C ALA A 43 8.56 17.39 10.06
N GLN A 44 8.55 17.88 8.82
CA GLN A 44 9.56 18.84 8.34
C GLN A 44 9.57 20.14 9.15
N ARG A 45 8.38 20.66 9.50
CA ARG A 45 8.26 21.86 10.36
C ARG A 45 8.92 21.64 11.71
N PHE A 46 8.72 20.49 12.35
CA PHE A 46 9.38 20.18 13.62
C PHE A 46 10.92 20.05 13.53
N GLN A 47 11.45 19.86 12.33
CA GLN A 47 12.89 19.79 12.06
C GLN A 47 13.49 21.14 11.64
N ASP A 48 12.66 22.18 11.46
CA ASP A 48 13.10 23.48 10.95
C ASP A 48 14.16 24.12 11.89
N PRO A 49 15.37 24.43 11.38
CA PRO A 49 16.41 25.09 12.17
C PRO A 49 16.04 26.53 12.56
N ALA A 50 15.05 27.15 11.90
CA ALA A 50 14.59 28.50 12.21
C ALA A 50 13.67 28.57 13.44
N ILE A 51 13.25 27.43 14.01
CA ILE A 51 12.51 27.41 15.26
C ILE A 51 13.42 27.92 16.38
N GLU A 52 13.06 29.07 16.97
CA GLU A 52 13.72 29.63 18.14
C GLU A 52 13.60 28.66 19.33
N ARG A 53 14.72 28.41 20.01
CA ARG A 53 14.81 27.42 21.10
C ARG A 53 15.37 28.09 22.34
N ASP A 54 14.70 27.91 23.46
CA ASP A 54 15.22 28.30 24.76
C ASP A 54 16.49 27.47 25.07
N PRO A 55 17.67 28.11 25.20
CA PRO A 55 18.91 27.42 25.51
C PRO A 55 18.87 26.64 26.83
N GLN A 56 18.03 27.05 27.79
CA GLN A 56 17.95 26.42 29.11
C GLN A 56 17.25 25.04 29.07
N HIS A 57 16.42 24.78 28.06
CA HIS A 57 15.64 23.56 27.92
C HIS A 57 15.97 22.79 26.63
N LEU A 58 17.16 23.03 26.06
CA LEU A 58 17.52 22.54 24.73
C LEU A 58 17.44 21.00 24.61
N GLU A 59 17.89 20.26 25.63
CA GLU A 59 17.86 18.79 25.62
C GLU A 59 16.42 18.23 25.63
N ASP A 60 15.54 18.81 26.45
CA ASP A 60 14.13 18.41 26.55
C ASP A 60 13.37 18.74 25.27
N ILE A 61 13.61 19.93 24.70
CA ILE A 61 13.04 20.37 23.43
C ILE A 61 13.48 19.43 22.30
N GLN A 62 14.76 19.07 22.22
CA GLN A 62 15.26 18.12 21.21
C GLN A 62 14.65 16.73 21.39
N SER A 63 14.48 16.25 22.62
CA SER A 63 13.82 14.96 22.89
C SER A 63 12.36 14.95 22.42
N ALA A 64 11.61 16.00 22.74
CA ALA A 64 10.23 16.18 22.32
C ALA A 64 10.08 16.30 20.80
N GLN A 65 10.97 17.07 20.14
CA GLN A 65 11.01 17.21 18.68
C GLN A 65 11.23 15.86 18.00
N ARG A 66 12.24 15.08 18.42
CA ARG A 66 12.49 13.75 17.87
C ARG A 66 11.29 12.83 18.03
N MET A 67 10.58 12.92 19.15
CA MET A 67 9.35 12.16 19.36
C MET A 67 8.23 12.59 18.41
N ALA A 68 8.01 13.90 18.26
CA ALA A 68 6.99 14.46 17.38
C ALA A 68 7.22 14.07 15.91
N VAL A 69 8.46 14.25 15.41
CA VAL A 69 8.86 13.85 14.05
C VAL A 69 8.58 12.38 13.81
N ARG A 70 8.95 11.50 14.75
CA ARG A 70 8.66 10.07 14.62
C ARG A 70 7.17 9.81 14.58
N ALA A 71 6.39 10.37 15.51
CA ALA A 71 4.96 10.14 15.56
C ALA A 71 4.26 10.55 14.25
N LEU A 72 4.67 11.70 13.69
CA LEU A 72 4.16 12.21 12.42
C LEU A 72 4.56 11.36 11.22
N CYS A 73 5.84 10.95 11.12
CA CYS A 73 6.29 10.05 10.05
C CYS A 73 5.64 8.66 10.17
N GLU A 74 5.43 8.18 11.39
CA GLU A 74 4.70 6.96 11.68
C GLU A 74 3.21 7.10 11.24
N MET A 75 2.57 8.24 11.46
CA MET A 75 1.22 8.48 10.95
C MET A 75 1.19 8.55 9.43
N SER A 76 2.16 9.24 8.80
CA SER A 76 2.28 9.33 7.35
C SER A 76 2.45 7.95 6.70
N THR A 77 3.37 7.12 7.22
CA THR A 77 3.60 5.75 6.73
C THR A 77 2.37 4.84 6.84
N HIS A 78 1.48 5.08 7.80
CA HIS A 78 0.20 4.37 7.89
C HIS A 78 -0.71 4.70 6.70
N PHE A 79 -0.86 5.99 6.38
CA PHE A 79 -1.65 6.42 5.23
C PHE A 79 -1.03 5.99 3.90
N LEU A 80 0.30 5.99 3.78
CA LEU A 80 1.00 5.48 2.60
C LEU A 80 0.74 4.00 2.35
N LEU A 81 0.73 3.16 3.39
CA LEU A 81 0.37 1.76 3.23
C LEU A 81 -1.07 1.57 2.79
N GLY A 82 -2.00 2.32 3.38
CA GLY A 82 -3.39 2.26 2.96
C GLY A 82 -3.57 2.72 1.51
N ALA A 83 -2.82 3.72 1.05
CA ALA A 83 -2.81 4.16 -0.34
C ALA A 83 -2.31 3.03 -1.26
N ALA A 84 -1.20 2.37 -0.91
CA ALA A 84 -0.68 1.24 -1.67
C ALA A 84 -1.64 0.04 -1.72
N HIS A 85 -2.30 -0.30 -0.61
CA HIS A 85 -3.34 -1.33 -0.58
C HIS A 85 -4.53 -0.96 -1.49
N SER A 86 -4.98 0.29 -1.42
CA SER A 86 -6.12 0.79 -2.20
C SER A 86 -5.77 0.81 -3.70
N LEU A 87 -4.53 1.14 -4.05
CA LEU A 87 -4.02 1.13 -5.42
C LEU A 87 -3.95 -0.29 -6.01
N ALA A 88 -3.48 -1.27 -5.24
CA ALA A 88 -3.51 -2.68 -5.67
C ALA A 88 -4.96 -3.18 -5.87
N ASN A 89 -5.88 -2.78 -4.96
CA ASN A 89 -7.29 -3.11 -5.08
C ASN A 89 -7.96 -2.42 -6.28
N LEU A 90 -7.55 -1.19 -6.62
CA LEU A 90 -7.98 -0.48 -7.83
C LEU A 90 -7.62 -1.28 -9.09
N VAL A 91 -6.36 -1.72 -9.21
CA VAL A 91 -5.89 -2.55 -10.34
C VAL A 91 -6.64 -3.89 -10.39
N LEU A 92 -6.86 -4.54 -9.24
CA LEU A 92 -7.67 -5.75 -9.16
C LEU A 92 -9.09 -5.51 -9.70
N ARG A 93 -9.71 -4.37 -9.37
CA ARG A 93 -11.09 -4.06 -9.80
C ARG A 93 -11.15 -3.74 -11.29
N ALA A 94 -10.12 -3.09 -11.82
CA ALA A 94 -9.96 -2.90 -13.26
C ALA A 94 -9.82 -4.25 -13.97
N ALA A 95 -9.00 -5.17 -13.47
CA ALA A 95 -8.85 -6.51 -14.03
C ALA A 95 -10.17 -7.30 -14.03
N LEU A 96 -10.96 -7.19 -12.95
CA LEU A 96 -12.27 -7.83 -12.82
C LEU A 96 -13.32 -7.32 -13.81
N CYS A 97 -13.06 -6.21 -14.53
CA CYS A 97 -13.92 -5.74 -15.62
C CYS A 97 -13.77 -6.60 -16.89
N SER A 98 -12.65 -7.32 -17.04
CA SER A 98 -12.46 -8.31 -18.11
C SER A 98 -12.98 -9.68 -17.68
N LEU A 99 -13.88 -10.27 -18.48
CA LEU A 99 -14.48 -11.59 -18.18
C LEU A 99 -13.43 -12.70 -18.08
N SER A 100 -12.44 -12.71 -18.96
CA SER A 100 -11.38 -13.72 -18.98
C SER A 100 -10.43 -13.56 -17.80
N ALA A 101 -10.04 -12.32 -17.45
CA ALA A 101 -9.25 -12.05 -16.26
C ALA A 101 -10.00 -12.42 -14.97
N ALA A 102 -11.28 -12.04 -14.87
CA ALA A 102 -12.14 -12.35 -13.73
C ALA A 102 -12.29 -13.86 -13.54
N SER A 103 -12.39 -14.63 -14.62
CA SER A 103 -12.44 -16.10 -14.56
C SER A 103 -11.20 -16.69 -13.89
N VAL A 104 -10.00 -16.22 -14.25
CA VAL A 104 -8.74 -16.67 -13.67
C VAL A 104 -8.65 -16.32 -12.18
N ILE A 105 -8.97 -15.07 -11.82
CA ILE A 105 -8.93 -14.59 -10.42
C ILE A 105 -9.90 -15.41 -9.55
N ASN A 106 -11.12 -15.63 -10.03
CA ASN A 106 -12.18 -16.30 -9.27
C ASN A 106 -12.04 -17.84 -9.24
N ALA A 107 -11.25 -18.42 -10.14
CA ALA A 107 -10.95 -19.86 -10.13
C ALA A 107 -10.08 -20.28 -8.94
N SER A 108 -9.28 -19.37 -8.38
CA SER A 108 -8.41 -19.67 -7.24
C SER A 108 -9.21 -20.09 -6.01
N LYS A 109 -8.84 -21.22 -5.40
CA LYS A 109 -9.45 -21.69 -4.15
C LYS A 109 -9.30 -20.67 -3.02
N ARG A 110 -8.23 -19.87 -3.03
CA ARG A 110 -7.96 -18.85 -2.00
C ARG A 110 -8.95 -17.69 -2.08
N ASN A 111 -9.43 -17.37 -3.28
CA ASN A 111 -10.36 -16.26 -3.53
C ASN A 111 -11.84 -16.65 -3.39
N ARG A 112 -12.16 -17.93 -3.15
CA ARG A 112 -13.56 -18.38 -2.96
C ARG A 112 -14.30 -17.62 -1.86
N LYS A 113 -13.58 -17.24 -0.79
CA LYS A 113 -14.16 -16.46 0.31
C LYS A 113 -14.44 -15.01 -0.05
N ALA A 114 -13.82 -14.49 -1.12
CA ALA A 114 -14.10 -13.15 -1.64
C ALA A 114 -15.41 -13.09 -2.45
N LYS A 115 -16.08 -14.23 -2.68
CA LYS A 115 -17.35 -14.34 -3.43
C LYS A 115 -17.33 -13.61 -4.78
N GLY A 116 -16.25 -13.75 -5.54
CA GLY A 116 -16.16 -13.09 -6.84
C GLY A 116 -15.92 -11.58 -6.74
N PHE A 117 -15.54 -11.09 -5.56
CA PHE A 117 -15.13 -9.71 -5.35
C PHE A 117 -16.26 -8.72 -5.69
N GLU A 118 -17.50 -8.99 -5.27
CA GLU A 118 -18.66 -8.15 -5.61
C GLU A 118 -18.43 -6.66 -5.29
N PRO A 119 -18.89 -5.73 -6.15
CA PRO A 119 -18.71 -4.29 -5.90
C PRO A 119 -19.37 -3.87 -4.59
N ASN A 120 -18.73 -2.95 -3.84
CA ASN A 120 -19.22 -2.39 -2.58
C ASN A 120 -19.47 -3.44 -1.48
N THR A 121 -18.75 -4.57 -1.53
CA THR A 121 -18.89 -5.61 -0.52
C THR A 121 -18.16 -5.25 0.78
N ASP A 122 -18.80 -5.49 1.92
CA ASP A 122 -18.18 -5.36 3.25
C ASP A 122 -17.36 -6.62 3.65
N LEU A 123 -17.28 -7.62 2.76
CA LEU A 123 -16.52 -8.83 3.05
C LEU A 123 -15.03 -8.52 3.12
N TRP A 124 -14.45 -8.62 4.32
CA TRP A 124 -13.01 -8.48 4.56
C TRP A 124 -12.15 -9.28 3.55
N THR A 125 -12.56 -10.51 3.23
CA THR A 125 -11.84 -11.39 2.30
C THR A 125 -11.83 -10.92 0.86
N ALA A 126 -12.67 -9.95 0.50
CA ALA A 126 -12.66 -9.29 -0.80
C ALA A 126 -11.71 -8.08 -0.84
N TRP A 127 -11.04 -7.73 0.26
CA TRP A 127 -10.12 -6.60 0.38
C TRP A 127 -8.71 -7.07 0.75
N PRO A 128 -8.03 -7.79 -0.16
CA PRO A 128 -6.71 -8.34 0.09
C PRO A 128 -5.68 -7.25 0.38
N THR A 129 -4.81 -7.51 1.36
CA THR A 129 -3.67 -6.66 1.70
C THR A 129 -2.59 -6.77 0.63
N PHE A 130 -2.08 -5.63 0.17
CA PHE A 130 -0.92 -5.57 -0.72
C PHE A 130 0.38 -5.53 0.09
N SER A 131 1.35 -6.36 -0.24
CA SER A 131 2.64 -6.43 0.46
C SER A 131 3.77 -6.65 -0.54
N SER A 132 4.96 -6.17 -0.19
CA SER A 132 6.22 -6.47 -0.87
C SER A 132 6.56 -7.97 -0.84
N SER A 133 5.93 -8.74 0.05
CA SER A 133 6.10 -10.19 0.11
C SER A 133 5.43 -10.90 -1.07
N LEU A 134 6.22 -11.68 -1.81
CA LEU A 134 5.73 -12.55 -2.89
C LEU A 134 4.96 -13.78 -2.40
N THR A 135 4.82 -13.95 -1.09
CA THR A 135 3.99 -15.03 -0.50
C THR A 135 2.50 -14.84 -0.76
N VAL A 136 2.07 -13.61 -1.03
CA VAL A 136 0.68 -13.31 -1.40
C VAL A 136 0.50 -13.58 -2.89
N GLU A 137 0.13 -14.83 -3.20
CA GLU A 137 0.00 -15.35 -4.57
C GLU A 137 -0.97 -14.54 -5.45
N LEU A 138 -1.97 -13.88 -4.86
CA LEU A 138 -2.89 -13.03 -5.60
C LEU A 138 -2.15 -11.97 -6.43
N TRP A 139 -1.24 -11.24 -5.80
CA TRP A 139 -0.48 -10.15 -6.44
C TRP A 139 0.67 -10.68 -7.27
N ALA A 140 1.41 -11.67 -6.74
CA ALA A 140 2.63 -12.15 -7.37
C ALA A 140 2.40 -13.10 -8.55
N LYS A 141 1.21 -13.71 -8.66
CA LYS A 141 0.94 -14.77 -9.64
C LYS A 141 -0.43 -14.67 -10.29
N GLU A 142 -1.50 -14.65 -9.49
CA GLU A 142 -2.86 -14.78 -10.04
C GLU A 142 -3.26 -13.58 -10.88
N LEU A 143 -2.96 -12.36 -10.41
CA LEU A 143 -3.26 -11.12 -11.13
C LEU A 143 -2.43 -10.98 -12.43
N PRO A 144 -1.10 -11.24 -12.45
CA PRO A 144 -0.34 -11.35 -13.70
C PRO A 144 -0.92 -12.37 -14.69
N GLN A 145 -1.27 -13.57 -14.22
CA GLN A 145 -1.88 -14.61 -15.07
C GLN A 145 -3.24 -14.17 -15.63
N ALA A 146 -4.04 -13.48 -14.82
CA ALA A 146 -5.32 -12.94 -15.24
C ALA A 146 -5.16 -11.84 -16.30
N ALA A 147 -4.15 -10.98 -16.16
CA ALA A 147 -3.83 -9.97 -17.17
C ALA A 147 -3.41 -10.62 -18.50
N GLU A 148 -2.61 -11.68 -18.47
CA GLU A 148 -2.26 -12.43 -19.68
C GLU A 148 -3.50 -13.07 -20.34
N ALA A 149 -4.34 -13.73 -19.55
CA ALA A 149 -5.58 -14.34 -20.04
C ALA A 149 -6.58 -13.32 -20.60
N SER A 150 -6.48 -12.05 -20.18
CA SER A 150 -7.34 -10.98 -20.68
C SER A 150 -7.16 -10.70 -22.18
N GLY A 151 -5.94 -10.89 -22.69
CA GLY A 151 -5.54 -10.47 -24.03
C GLY A 151 -5.47 -8.94 -24.22
N LEU A 152 -5.63 -8.15 -23.15
CA LEU A 152 -5.64 -6.69 -23.19
C LEU A 152 -4.26 -6.13 -22.80
N GLU A 153 -3.52 -5.59 -23.77
CA GLU A 153 -2.18 -5.01 -23.52
C GLU A 153 -2.19 -3.89 -22.46
N PRO A 154 -3.16 -2.95 -22.42
CA PRO A 154 -3.21 -1.96 -21.35
C PRO A 154 -3.31 -2.58 -19.95
N LEU A 155 -4.09 -3.66 -19.80
CA LEU A 155 -4.24 -4.33 -18.51
C LEU A 155 -2.95 -5.06 -18.09
N LYS A 156 -2.21 -5.61 -19.05
CA LYS A 156 -0.89 -6.21 -18.78
C LYS A 156 0.09 -5.16 -18.30
N HIS A 157 0.15 -4.00 -18.95
CA HIS A 157 0.99 -2.88 -18.51
C HIS A 157 0.58 -2.37 -17.13
N LEU A 158 -0.72 -2.25 -16.86
CA LEU A 158 -1.24 -1.86 -15.55
C LEU A 158 -0.77 -2.83 -14.45
N VAL A 159 -0.91 -4.13 -14.66
CA VAL A 159 -0.48 -5.15 -13.69
C VAL A 159 1.05 -5.23 -13.57
N ALA A 160 1.78 -5.03 -14.67
CA ALA A 160 3.24 -4.94 -14.65
C ALA A 160 3.71 -3.76 -13.78
N ARG A 161 3.04 -2.60 -13.89
CA ARG A 161 3.38 -1.43 -13.06
C ARG A 161 3.14 -1.66 -11.57
N LEU A 162 2.07 -2.38 -11.22
CA LEU A 162 1.83 -2.83 -9.84
C LEU A 162 2.90 -3.80 -9.35
N SER A 163 3.33 -4.72 -10.22
CA SER A 163 4.43 -5.64 -9.89
C SER A 163 5.76 -4.89 -9.67
N MET A 164 6.02 -3.82 -10.43
CA MET A 164 7.17 -2.94 -10.21
C MET A 164 7.07 -2.22 -8.86
N LEU A 165 5.90 -1.68 -8.50
CA LEU A 165 5.69 -1.08 -7.17
C LEU A 165 5.92 -2.11 -6.05
N GLN A 166 5.43 -3.33 -6.20
CA GLN A 166 5.61 -4.41 -5.23
C GLN A 166 7.10 -4.71 -4.96
N GLN A 167 7.93 -4.57 -5.99
CA GLN A 167 9.37 -4.85 -5.95
C GLN A 167 10.23 -3.62 -5.66
N ASP A 168 9.63 -2.43 -5.59
CA ASP A 168 10.37 -1.19 -5.36
C ASP A 168 10.99 -1.20 -3.96
N PRO A 169 12.32 -1.00 -3.82
CA PRO A 169 12.98 -1.02 -2.52
C PRO A 169 12.44 0.04 -1.55
N ARG A 170 11.91 1.16 -2.05
CA ARG A 170 11.30 2.23 -1.23
C ARG A 170 9.98 1.76 -0.63
N PHE A 171 9.14 1.10 -1.44
CA PHE A 171 7.90 0.47 -0.95
C PHE A 171 8.19 -0.70 0.00
N LYS A 172 9.19 -1.52 -0.31
CA LYS A 172 9.62 -2.61 0.56
C LYS A 172 10.05 -2.11 1.95
N ALA A 173 10.82 -1.02 2.01
CA ALA A 173 11.23 -0.43 3.28
C ALA A 173 10.03 0.08 4.12
N LEU A 174 9.02 0.66 3.46
CA LEU A 174 7.75 1.03 4.10
C LEU A 174 7.03 -0.20 4.65
N ASP A 175 6.84 -1.22 3.82
CA ASP A 175 6.11 -2.45 4.15
C ASP A 175 6.81 -3.22 5.29
N GLU A 176 8.13 -3.39 5.24
CA GLU A 176 8.90 -4.04 6.30
C GLU A 176 8.85 -3.29 7.63
N ARG A 177 8.75 -1.95 7.60
CA ARG A 177 8.64 -1.15 8.83
C ARG A 177 7.29 -1.35 9.52
N ARG A 178 6.20 -1.47 8.74
CA ARG A 178 4.83 -1.34 9.26
C ARG A 178 4.00 -2.62 9.21
N SER A 179 4.17 -3.46 8.19
CA SER A 179 3.39 -4.70 7.99
C SER A 179 3.83 -5.86 8.88
N MET A 180 4.65 -5.60 9.91
CA MET A 180 5.02 -6.59 10.90
C MET A 180 4.06 -6.54 12.10
N ASP A 181 3.12 -7.50 12.12
CA ASP A 181 2.15 -7.76 13.21
C ASP A 181 2.82 -8.19 14.53
N TYR A 182 4.08 -8.61 14.49
CA TYR A 182 4.80 -8.99 15.69
C TYR A 182 5.49 -7.77 16.31
N HIS A 183 4.95 -7.26 17.42
CA HIS A 183 5.50 -6.11 18.16
C HIS A 183 7.01 -6.22 18.46
N ARG A 184 7.56 -7.43 18.55
CA ARG A 184 9.01 -7.66 18.74
C ARG A 184 9.85 -7.26 17.52
N ARG A 185 9.28 -7.07 16.33
CA ARG A 185 10.03 -6.75 15.11
C ARG A 185 9.88 -5.28 14.67
N ARG A 186 8.92 -4.56 15.22
CA ARG A 186 8.83 -3.10 15.04
C ARG A 186 9.93 -2.42 15.87
N PRO A 187 10.52 -1.32 15.37
CA PRO A 187 11.38 -0.48 16.18
C PRO A 187 10.60 0.05 17.37
N GLN A 188 11.11 -0.16 18.57
CA GLN A 188 10.37 0.14 19.79
C GLN A 188 10.61 1.58 20.24
N SER A 189 9.53 2.26 20.61
CA SER A 189 9.53 3.68 20.96
C SER A 189 10.13 3.97 22.34
N LEU A 190 10.19 2.96 23.22
CA LEU A 190 10.73 3.05 24.57
C LEU A 190 12.03 2.26 24.70
N GLN A 191 12.88 2.66 25.64
CA GLN A 191 13.98 1.80 26.07
C GLN A 191 13.39 0.59 26.79
N HIS A 192 13.58 -0.61 26.25
CA HIS A 192 13.19 -1.85 26.93
C HIS A 192 14.20 -2.96 26.64
N THR A 193 14.07 -4.08 27.34
CA THR A 193 15.04 -5.18 27.38
C THR A 193 14.72 -6.33 26.40
N SER A 194 13.87 -6.12 25.38
CA SER A 194 13.42 -7.23 24.53
C SER A 194 14.47 -7.48 23.42
N PRO A 195 15.21 -8.60 23.47
CA PRO A 195 16.32 -8.83 22.55
C PRO A 195 15.80 -9.22 21.16
N HIS A 196 16.35 -8.62 20.10
CA HIS A 196 16.11 -9.06 18.73
C HIS A 196 16.97 -10.28 18.31
N ALA A 197 18.07 -10.54 19.02
CA ALA A 197 18.96 -11.68 18.82
C ALA A 197 18.79 -12.74 19.92
N GLY A 198 19.30 -13.96 19.68
CA GLY A 198 19.36 -15.00 20.70
C GLY A 198 20.22 -14.54 21.89
N VAL A 199 19.65 -14.57 23.09
CA VAL A 199 20.37 -14.25 24.34
C VAL A 199 21.19 -15.41 24.86
N TRP A 200 20.91 -16.61 24.36
CA TRP A 200 21.62 -17.82 24.72
C TRP A 200 22.62 -18.19 23.62
N SER A 201 23.81 -18.56 24.03
CA SER A 201 24.83 -19.17 23.18
C SER A 201 25.51 -20.29 23.94
N TYR A 202 25.88 -21.36 23.22
CA TYR A 202 26.63 -22.48 23.77
C TYR A 202 28.03 -22.53 23.18
N ASN A 203 29.04 -22.67 24.05
CA ASN A 203 30.41 -22.88 23.64
C ASN A 203 30.75 -24.37 23.78
N GLU A 204 30.93 -25.05 22.65
CA GLU A 204 31.25 -26.48 22.58
C GLU A 204 32.62 -26.83 23.18
N ALA A 205 33.60 -25.93 23.09
CA ALA A 205 34.96 -26.16 23.59
C ALA A 205 35.04 -26.06 25.12
N THR A 206 34.28 -25.14 25.73
CA THR A 206 34.23 -24.97 27.18
C THR A 206 33.03 -25.64 27.84
N LYS A 207 32.17 -26.29 27.04
CA LYS A 207 30.90 -26.91 27.46
C LYS A 207 30.03 -25.98 28.31
N THR A 208 30.07 -24.67 28.01
CA THR A 208 29.39 -23.65 28.81
C THR A 208 28.23 -23.05 28.04
N SER A 209 27.07 -22.98 28.69
CA SER A 209 25.93 -22.18 28.23
C SER A 209 26.03 -20.77 28.81
N THR A 210 25.97 -19.76 27.95
CA THR A 210 25.96 -18.35 28.37
C THR A 210 24.61 -17.75 28.03
N ILE A 211 23.97 -17.14 29.02
CA ILE A 211 22.79 -16.30 28.83
C ILE A 211 23.23 -14.84 29.04
N LYS A 212 23.09 -14.01 28.01
CA LYS A 212 23.36 -12.58 28.10
C LYS A 212 22.15 -11.87 28.70
N MET A 213 22.34 -11.20 29.83
CA MET A 213 21.39 -10.20 30.31
C MET A 213 21.47 -8.97 29.39
N VAL A 214 20.38 -8.66 28.72
CA VAL A 214 20.32 -7.54 27.77
C VAL A 214 19.89 -6.29 28.51
N ALA A 215 20.80 -5.33 28.62
CA ALA A 215 20.47 -3.99 29.13
C ALA A 215 19.48 -3.30 28.18
N SER A 216 18.63 -2.44 28.71
CA SER A 216 17.73 -1.63 27.88
C SER A 216 18.56 -0.73 26.98
N SER A 217 18.40 -0.87 25.66
CA SER A 217 19.04 -0.02 24.68
C SER A 217 18.00 0.63 23.78
N ALA A 218 18.34 1.81 23.28
CA ALA A 218 17.62 2.46 22.20
C ALA A 218 17.70 1.59 20.93
N ASP A 219 16.56 1.24 20.32
CA ASP A 219 16.59 0.63 18.98
C ASP A 219 17.09 1.68 17.98
N ALA A 220 18.21 1.43 17.31
CA ALA A 220 18.75 2.32 16.28
C ALA A 220 17.75 2.55 15.13
N ARG A 221 16.80 1.64 14.90
CA ARG A 221 15.74 1.78 13.89
C ARG A 221 14.63 2.76 14.29
N ARG A 222 14.69 3.30 15.51
CA ARG A 222 13.84 4.40 15.99
C ARG A 222 14.36 5.78 15.60
N ASP A 223 15.52 5.88 14.97
CA ASP A 223 16.08 7.16 14.55
C ASP A 223 15.10 7.96 13.68
N GLU A 224 14.76 9.17 14.10
CA GLU A 224 13.76 10.02 13.42
C GLU A 224 14.15 10.36 11.98
N THR A 225 15.45 10.51 11.72
CA THR A 225 15.96 10.81 10.38
C THR A 225 15.73 9.62 9.47
N LEU A 226 16.03 8.41 9.94
CA LEU A 226 15.74 7.17 9.20
C LEU A 226 14.24 7.00 8.93
N VAL A 227 13.38 7.24 9.93
CA VAL A 227 11.92 7.13 9.75
C VAL A 227 11.43 8.11 8.69
N HIS A 228 11.90 9.35 8.77
CA HIS A 228 11.53 10.42 7.84
C HIS A 228 12.02 10.11 6.42
N GLN A 229 13.25 9.59 6.26
CA GLN A 229 13.77 9.15 4.96
C GLN A 229 12.92 8.04 4.33
N ILE A 230 12.51 7.03 5.11
CA ILE A 230 11.62 5.97 4.62
C ILE A 230 10.28 6.56 4.19
N CYS A 231 9.74 7.48 5.00
CA CYS A 231 8.48 8.17 4.73
C CYS A 231 8.54 8.95 3.40
N VAL A 232 9.55 9.80 3.20
CA VAL A 232 9.74 10.58 1.98
C VAL A 232 9.94 9.68 0.76
N ALA A 233 10.81 8.67 0.87
CA ALA A 233 11.07 7.75 -0.23
C ALA A 233 9.81 6.99 -0.66
N ALA A 234 8.99 6.56 0.30
CA ALA A 234 7.73 5.89 0.03
C ALA A 234 6.67 6.84 -0.56
N LEU A 235 6.59 8.08 -0.07
CA LEU A 235 5.71 9.12 -0.62
C LEU A 235 6.02 9.34 -2.11
N THR A 236 7.30 9.51 -2.44
CA THR A 236 7.76 9.66 -3.85
C THR A 236 7.42 8.43 -4.68
N CYS A 237 7.77 7.22 -4.21
CA CYS A 237 7.53 5.98 -4.94
C CYS A 237 6.05 5.74 -5.27
N ILE A 238 5.16 5.93 -4.29
CA ILE A 238 3.72 5.70 -4.47
C ILE A 238 3.12 6.79 -5.34
N SER A 239 3.57 8.05 -5.22
CA SER A 239 3.11 9.15 -6.09
C SER A 239 3.53 8.93 -7.55
N GLU A 240 4.78 8.53 -7.79
CA GLU A 240 5.25 8.14 -9.14
C GLU A 240 4.42 6.98 -9.70
N ALA A 241 4.12 5.98 -8.88
CA ALA A 241 3.28 4.86 -9.32
C ALA A 241 1.87 5.34 -9.70
N MET A 242 1.27 6.26 -8.94
CA MET A 242 -0.05 6.82 -9.25
C MET A 242 -0.08 7.51 -10.61
N ASP A 243 0.92 8.35 -10.88
CA ASP A 243 1.03 9.09 -12.14
C ASP A 243 1.12 8.12 -13.33
N ASP A 244 1.84 7.01 -13.17
CA ASP A 244 1.94 5.95 -14.17
C ASP A 244 0.64 5.14 -14.32
N PHE A 245 -0.10 4.93 -13.22
CA PHE A 245 -1.33 4.13 -13.22
C PHE A 245 -2.50 4.83 -13.90
N GLU A 246 -2.62 6.15 -13.78
CA GLU A 246 -3.76 6.91 -14.29
C GLU A 246 -4.04 6.69 -15.79
N PRO A 247 -3.07 6.87 -16.71
CA PRO A 247 -3.30 6.62 -18.13
C PRO A 247 -3.59 5.14 -18.42
N LEU A 248 -2.86 4.23 -17.76
CA LEU A 248 -3.03 2.78 -17.94
C LEU A 248 -4.41 2.30 -17.48
N LEU A 249 -4.96 2.89 -16.42
CA LEU A 249 -6.28 2.59 -15.91
C LEU A 249 -7.35 3.04 -16.91
N ALA A 250 -7.21 4.26 -17.45
CA ALA A 250 -8.10 4.78 -18.47
C ALA A 250 -8.14 3.88 -19.72
N GLU A 251 -6.97 3.48 -20.21
CA GLU A 251 -6.84 2.59 -21.37
C GLU A 251 -7.39 1.19 -21.08
N SER A 252 -7.12 0.63 -19.90
CA SER A 252 -7.61 -0.69 -19.49
C SER A 252 -9.13 -0.75 -19.40
N LEU A 253 -9.75 0.27 -18.81
CA LEU A 253 -11.21 0.37 -18.72
C LEU A 253 -11.83 0.59 -20.10
N SER A 254 -11.23 1.44 -20.94
CA SER A 254 -11.67 1.65 -22.32
C SER A 254 -11.61 0.36 -23.15
N ALA A 255 -10.57 -0.45 -22.96
CA ALA A 255 -10.44 -1.77 -23.60
C ALA A 255 -11.52 -2.76 -23.13
N CYS A 256 -12.13 -2.53 -21.96
CA CYS A 256 -13.30 -3.24 -21.46
C CYS A 256 -14.64 -2.56 -21.84
N HIS A 257 -14.62 -1.58 -22.74
CA HIS A 257 -15.77 -0.75 -23.15
C HIS A 257 -16.39 0.06 -22.00
N LEU A 258 -15.59 0.48 -21.02
CA LEU A 258 -15.98 1.31 -19.89
C LEU A 258 -15.30 2.69 -19.99
N ALA A 259 -16.02 3.75 -19.60
CA ALA A 259 -15.47 5.10 -19.60
C ALA A 259 -14.88 5.43 -18.21
N TRP A 260 -13.59 5.80 -18.18
CA TRP A 260 -12.90 6.27 -16.97
C TRP A 260 -13.19 7.74 -16.67
N ARG A 261 -13.28 8.57 -17.71
CA ARG A 261 -13.69 9.97 -17.62
C ARG A 261 -14.91 10.16 -18.50
N PRO A 262 -15.85 11.06 -18.13
CA PRO A 262 -16.89 11.49 -19.06
C PRO A 262 -16.21 12.07 -20.30
N THR A 263 -16.44 11.49 -21.47
CA THR A 263 -16.06 12.12 -22.74
C THR A 263 -16.89 13.38 -22.88
N ASP A 264 -16.25 14.56 -22.82
CA ASP A 264 -16.84 15.90 -22.95
C ASP A 264 -18.36 15.88 -22.97
N ALA A 265 -18.96 15.89 -21.76
CA ALA A 265 -20.30 16.40 -21.63
C ALA A 265 -20.20 17.85 -22.14
N ARG A 266 -20.50 18.07 -23.41
CA ARG A 266 -20.90 19.37 -23.89
C ARG A 266 -22.08 19.73 -23.01
N TRP A 267 -21.81 20.55 -21.99
CA TRP A 267 -22.82 21.16 -21.16
C TRP A 267 -23.62 22.09 -22.08
N ALA A 268 -24.56 21.50 -22.81
CA ALA A 268 -25.65 22.21 -23.45
C ALA A 268 -26.76 22.24 -22.42
N HIS A 269 -26.70 23.23 -21.51
CA HIS A 269 -27.84 23.93 -20.93
C HIS A 269 -27.36 25.25 -20.33
#